data_AF-A0A842NYP8-F1
#
_entry.id   AF-A0A842NYP8-F1
#
_cell.length_a   1.000
_cell.length_b   1.000
_cell.length_c   1.000
_cell.angle_alpha   90.00
_cell.angle_beta   90.00
_cell.angle_gamma   90.00
#
_symmetry.space_group_name_H-M   'P 1'
#
loop_
_entity.id
_entity.type
_entity.pdbx_description
1 polymer ?
#
loop_
_entity_poly.entity_id
_entity_poly.type
_entity_poly.pdbx_seq_one_letter_code
_entity_poly.pdbx_strand_id
1 'polypeptide(L)'
;MKYILLIGIMMLSLLAYGCTETIEEDVITNYEECIAAGNPSLESYPALCVHNNETFFEEITDDPFLNERGCVDASGTWLSEFNECEYISEETCEGLGGIFSECASACRNDPAAEICTMQCVQVCSFE
;
A
#
# COMPACT_ATOMS: atom_id res chain seq x y z
N MET A 1 62.62 -21.26 -22.32
CA MET A 1 62.17 -21.71 -20.97
C MET A 1 61.58 -20.56 -20.15
N LYS A 2 62.29 -19.44 -19.94
CA LYS A 2 61.76 -18.26 -19.21
C LYS A 2 60.41 -17.72 -19.75
N TYR A 3 60.24 -17.63 -21.07
CA TYR A 3 59.00 -17.10 -21.68
C TYR A 3 57.80 -18.03 -21.55
N ILE A 4 58.01 -19.36 -21.54
CA ILE A 4 56.93 -20.35 -21.35
C ILE A 4 56.36 -20.26 -19.93
N LEU A 5 57.24 -20.01 -18.95
CA LEU A 5 56.87 -19.83 -17.55
C LEU A 5 56.08 -18.53 -17.33
N LEU A 6 56.42 -17.45 -18.05
CA LEU A 6 55.69 -16.18 -18.00
C LEU A 6 54.29 -16.25 -18.63
N ILE A 7 54.14 -16.95 -19.77
CA ILE A 7 52.84 -17.13 -20.44
C ILE A 7 51.90 -17.99 -19.57
N GLY A 8 52.44 -19.00 -18.90
CA GLY A 8 51.68 -19.83 -17.96
C GLY A 8 51.11 -19.04 -16.78
N ILE A 9 51.91 -18.15 -16.18
CA ILE A 9 51.46 -17.30 -15.07
C ILE A 9 50.37 -16.32 -15.52
N MET A 10 50.52 -15.74 -16.71
CA MET A 10 49.57 -14.76 -17.27
C MET A 10 48.22 -15.39 -17.63
N MET A 11 48.20 -16.63 -18.15
CA MET A 11 46.93 -17.35 -18.36
C MET A 11 46.27 -17.78 -17.05
N LEU A 12 47.06 -18.11 -16.02
CA LEU A 12 46.55 -18.49 -14.71
C LEU A 12 45.88 -17.30 -13.99
N SER A 13 46.46 -16.10 -14.11
CA SER A 13 45.84 -14.89 -13.55
C SER A 13 44.55 -14.51 -14.28
N LEU A 14 44.50 -14.60 -15.61
CA LEU A 14 43.27 -14.36 -16.39
C LEU A 14 42.11 -15.29 -16.00
N LEU A 15 42.40 -16.55 -15.68
CA LEU A 15 41.38 -17.49 -15.18
C LEU A 15 40.89 -17.15 -13.76
N ALA A 16 41.74 -16.55 -12.91
CA ALA A 16 41.37 -16.15 -11.56
C ALA A 16 40.50 -14.88 -11.50
N TYR A 17 40.59 -14.00 -12.49
CA TYR A 17 39.78 -12.76 -12.56
C TYR A 17 38.39 -12.95 -13.20
N GLY A 18 38.09 -14.13 -13.77
CA GLY A 18 36.84 -14.37 -14.51
C GLY A 18 35.60 -14.68 -13.66
N CYS A 19 35.75 -14.89 -12.35
CA CYS A 19 34.65 -15.28 -11.47
C CYS A 19 34.53 -14.32 -10.27
N THR A 20 34.15 -13.07 -10.52
CA THR A 20 33.52 -12.24 -9.49
C THR A 20 32.10 -11.96 -9.96
N GLU A 21 31.20 -12.88 -9.63
CA GLU A 21 29.77 -12.66 -9.73
C GLU A 21 29.38 -11.71 -8.59
N THR A 22 28.95 -10.51 -8.93
CA THR A 22 28.37 -9.58 -7.97
C THR A 22 27.01 -10.12 -7.56
N ILE A 23 26.86 -10.50 -6.29
CA ILE A 23 25.56 -10.84 -5.71
C ILE A 23 24.77 -9.53 -5.65
N GLU A 24 23.80 -9.36 -6.55
CA GLU A 24 22.80 -8.31 -6.46
C GLU A 24 21.78 -8.79 -5.42
N GLU A 25 21.75 -8.15 -4.26
CA GLU A 25 20.79 -8.47 -3.21
C GLU A 25 19.46 -7.85 -3.65
N ASP A 26 18.48 -8.67 -4.03
CA ASP A 26 17.13 -8.20 -4.38
C ASP A 26 16.49 -7.57 -3.14
N VAL A 27 16.51 -6.24 -3.07
CA VAL A 27 15.88 -5.48 -1.99
C VAL A 27 14.39 -5.42 -2.26
N ILE A 28 13.62 -6.25 -1.56
CA ILE A 28 12.14 -6.25 -1.60
C ILE A 28 11.62 -5.16 -0.66
N THR A 29 10.76 -4.28 -1.15
CA THR A 29 10.27 -3.12 -0.39
C THR A 29 8.76 -3.11 -0.13
N ASN A 30 7.99 -3.93 -0.85
CA ASN A 30 6.53 -3.98 -0.77
C ASN A 30 5.97 -5.39 -1.01
N TYR A 31 4.67 -5.54 -0.83
CA TYR A 31 3.98 -6.83 -0.97
C TYR A 31 4.02 -7.34 -2.42
N GLU A 32 3.83 -6.46 -3.40
CA GLU A 32 3.83 -6.79 -4.82
C GLU A 32 5.17 -7.38 -5.27
N GLU A 33 6.28 -6.75 -4.87
CA GLU A 33 7.64 -7.24 -5.12
C GLU A 33 7.89 -8.58 -4.43
N CYS A 34 7.40 -8.73 -3.19
CA CYS A 34 7.54 -9.96 -2.43
C CYS A 34 6.88 -11.16 -3.15
N ILE A 35 5.67 -10.97 -3.68
CA ILE A 35 4.96 -11.99 -4.46
C ILE A 35 5.61 -12.20 -5.83
N ALA A 36 6.04 -11.13 -6.50
CA ALA A 36 6.73 -11.21 -7.80
C ALA A 36 8.05 -12.00 -7.72
N ALA A 37 8.73 -11.94 -6.58
CA ALA A 37 9.91 -12.75 -6.27
C ALA A 37 9.59 -14.24 -5.98
N GLY A 38 8.32 -14.64 -6.01
CA GLY A 38 7.88 -16.03 -5.83
C GLY A 38 7.73 -16.47 -4.38
N ASN A 39 7.74 -15.55 -3.41
CA ASN A 39 7.44 -15.86 -2.02
C ASN A 39 5.93 -16.14 -1.85
N PRO A 40 5.54 -17.02 -0.89
CA PRO A 40 4.14 -17.35 -0.69
C PRO A 40 3.36 -16.22 -0.02
N SER A 41 2.12 -15.98 -0.50
CA SER A 41 1.13 -15.21 0.26
C SER A 41 0.50 -16.08 1.35
N LEU A 42 0.35 -15.54 2.55
CA LEU A 42 -0.41 -16.16 3.63
C LEU A 42 -1.90 -15.80 3.49
N GLU A 43 -2.78 -16.74 3.82
CA GLU A 43 -4.23 -16.55 3.80
C GLU A 43 -4.71 -15.79 5.04
N SER A 44 -4.47 -14.48 5.06
CA SER A 44 -4.97 -13.53 6.06
C SER A 44 -5.62 -12.32 5.39
N TYR A 45 -6.29 -11.48 6.18
CA TYR A 45 -6.84 -10.22 5.71
C TYR A 45 -6.37 -9.06 6.61
N PRO A 46 -5.53 -8.12 6.11
CA PRO A 46 -4.95 -8.09 4.75
C PRO A 46 -4.00 -9.27 4.46
N ALA A 47 -3.74 -9.52 3.18
CA ALA A 47 -2.79 -10.55 2.77
C ALA A 47 -1.36 -10.19 3.20
N LEU A 48 -0.53 -11.20 3.42
CA LEU A 48 0.84 -11.04 3.92
C LEU A 48 1.81 -11.83 3.06
N CYS A 49 2.98 -11.26 2.80
CA CYS A 49 4.10 -11.93 2.17
C CYS A 49 5.34 -11.86 3.07
N VAL A 50 6.09 -12.95 3.19
CA VAL A 50 7.29 -13.05 4.06
C VAL A 50 8.52 -13.31 3.22
N HIS A 51 9.53 -12.45 3.34
CA HIS A 51 10.83 -12.60 2.67
C HIS A 51 11.95 -12.20 3.64
N ASN A 52 13.00 -13.01 3.76
CA ASN A 52 14.16 -12.74 4.63
C ASN A 52 13.82 -12.27 6.06
N ASN A 53 12.77 -12.85 6.64
CA ASN A 53 12.30 -12.55 7.99
C ASN A 53 11.64 -11.16 8.16
N GLU A 54 11.36 -10.48 7.05
CA GLU A 54 10.51 -9.30 6.95
C GLU A 54 9.12 -9.68 6.47
N THR A 55 8.09 -8.93 6.87
CA THR A 55 6.70 -9.16 6.50
C THR A 55 6.15 -7.92 5.79
N PHE A 56 5.60 -8.14 4.61
CA PHE A 56 4.98 -7.13 3.76
C PHE A 56 3.47 -7.36 3.75
N PHE A 57 2.71 -6.29 3.91
CA PHE A 57 1.24 -6.32 3.93
C PHE A 57 0.72 -5.79 2.60
N GLU A 58 -0.34 -6.41 2.09
CA GLU A 58 -1.13 -5.84 1.00
C GLU A 58 -1.76 -4.51 1.47
N GLU A 59 -1.60 -3.47 0.66
CA GLU A 59 -2.26 -2.19 0.90
C GLU A 59 -3.72 -2.29 0.43
N ILE A 60 -4.66 -2.09 1.35
CA ILE A 60 -6.10 -2.14 1.06
C ILE A 60 -6.66 -0.73 1.23
N THR A 61 -6.96 -0.07 0.12
CA THR A 61 -7.47 1.32 0.11
C THR A 61 -8.99 1.42 0.09
N ASP A 62 -9.71 0.33 -0.20
CA ASP A 62 -11.15 0.35 -0.47
C ASP A 62 -11.87 -0.83 0.19
N ASP A 63 -11.71 -1.01 1.50
CA ASP A 63 -12.51 -1.97 2.28
C ASP A 63 -13.59 -1.26 3.11
N PRO A 64 -14.89 -1.47 2.81
CA PRO A 64 -15.98 -0.93 3.61
C PRO A 64 -15.87 -1.20 5.11
N PHE A 65 -15.31 -2.35 5.51
CA PHE A 65 -15.12 -2.68 6.92
C PHE A 65 -14.02 -1.83 7.57
N LEU A 66 -12.92 -1.58 6.85
CA LEU A 66 -11.86 -0.68 7.33
C LEU A 66 -12.32 0.77 7.34
N ASN A 67 -13.10 1.19 6.33
CA ASN A 67 -13.63 2.55 6.22
C ASN A 67 -14.62 2.85 7.35
N GLU A 68 -15.55 1.94 7.64
CA GLU A 68 -16.47 2.04 8.78
C GLU A 68 -15.70 2.15 10.10
N ARG A 69 -14.72 1.26 10.30
CA ARG A 69 -13.93 1.23 11.52
C ARG A 69 -13.12 2.51 11.70
N GLY A 70 -12.43 2.95 10.65
CA GLY A 70 -11.65 4.18 10.65
C GLY A 70 -12.50 5.41 10.94
N CYS A 71 -13.70 5.46 10.34
CA CYS A 71 -14.69 6.50 10.61
C CYS A 71 -15.07 6.56 12.09
N VAL A 72 -15.45 5.41 12.68
CA VAL A 72 -15.90 5.32 14.07
C VAL A 72 -14.77 5.59 15.05
N ASP A 73 -13.56 5.07 14.79
CA ASP A 73 -12.38 5.30 15.63
C ASP A 73 -11.98 6.80 15.64
N ALA A 74 -12.24 7.51 14.54
CA ALA A 74 -12.10 8.96 14.44
C ALA A 74 -13.28 9.75 15.05
N SER A 75 -14.20 9.08 15.74
CA SER A 75 -15.43 9.67 16.31
C SER A 75 -16.40 10.27 15.28
N GLY A 76 -16.29 9.84 14.01
CA GLY A 76 -17.23 10.17 12.95
C GLY A 76 -18.53 9.37 13.01
N THR A 77 -19.42 9.63 12.07
CA THR A 77 -20.68 8.88 11.89
C THR A 77 -20.66 8.18 10.54
N TRP A 78 -20.64 6.85 10.55
CA TRP A 78 -20.64 6.04 9.33
C TRP A 78 -22.04 5.88 8.74
N LEU A 79 -22.16 6.08 7.43
CA LEU A 79 -23.36 5.91 6.62
C LEU A 79 -23.15 4.75 5.64
N SER A 80 -23.43 3.53 6.10
CA SER A 80 -23.14 2.29 5.35
C SER A 80 -23.84 2.20 3.99
N GLU A 81 -25.02 2.79 3.84
CA GLU A 81 -25.77 2.78 2.56
C GLU A 81 -25.10 3.63 1.47
N PHE A 82 -24.23 4.58 1.87
CA PHE A 82 -23.62 5.56 0.98
C PHE A 82 -22.10 5.44 0.91
N ASN A 83 -21.48 4.54 1.70
CA ASN A 83 -20.03 4.49 1.89
C ASN A 83 -19.46 5.88 2.24
N GLU A 84 -20.11 6.56 3.19
CA GLU A 84 -19.73 7.90 3.62
C GLU A 84 -19.47 7.94 5.14
N CYS A 85 -18.47 8.72 5.56
CA CYS A 85 -18.24 9.08 6.95
C CYS A 85 -18.50 10.57 7.16
N GLU A 86 -19.32 10.92 8.15
CA GLU A 86 -19.57 12.32 8.52
C GLU A 86 -18.71 12.76 9.71
N TYR A 87 -18.36 14.05 9.73
CA TYR A 87 -17.74 14.75 10.87
C TYR A 87 -16.33 14.29 11.27
N ILE A 88 -15.51 13.87 10.31
CA ILE A 88 -14.06 13.64 10.49
C ILE A 88 -13.23 14.72 9.80
N SER A 89 -11.95 14.86 10.17
CA SER A 89 -11.07 15.84 9.53
C SER A 89 -10.64 15.41 8.12
N GLU A 90 -10.24 16.37 7.30
CA GLU A 90 -9.62 16.14 5.98
C GLU A 90 -8.44 15.17 6.08
N GLU A 91 -7.51 15.43 7.01
CA GLU A 91 -6.35 14.57 7.26
C GLU A 91 -6.76 13.11 7.57
N THR A 92 -7.81 12.93 8.37
CA THR A 92 -8.32 11.58 8.68
C THR A 92 -8.93 10.95 7.43
N CYS A 93 -9.73 11.70 6.69
CA CYS A 93 -10.38 11.20 5.48
C CYS A 93 -9.38 10.75 4.42
N GLU A 94 -8.40 11.60 4.11
CA GLU A 94 -7.33 11.29 3.15
C GLU A 94 -6.45 10.13 3.64
N GLY A 95 -6.17 10.06 4.96
CA GLY A 95 -5.44 8.95 5.57
C GLY A 95 -6.18 7.60 5.53
N LEU A 96 -7.51 7.63 5.38
CA LEU A 96 -8.33 6.44 5.14
C LEU A 96 -8.50 6.13 3.64
N GLY A 97 -7.95 6.95 2.73
CA GLY A 97 -8.11 6.78 1.28
C GLY A 97 -9.40 7.38 0.70
N GLY A 98 -10.18 8.12 1.50
CA GLY A 98 -11.44 8.73 1.05
C GLY A 98 -11.29 10.10 0.40
N ILE A 99 -12.38 10.58 -0.20
CA ILE A 99 -12.50 11.91 -0.81
C ILE A 99 -13.21 12.84 0.17
N PHE A 100 -12.48 13.86 0.66
CA PHE A 100 -13.01 14.81 1.62
C PHE A 100 -13.85 15.91 0.96
N SER A 101 -14.98 16.23 1.60
CA SER A 101 -15.84 17.36 1.28
C SER A 101 -16.07 18.19 2.55
N GLU A 102 -15.50 19.40 2.58
CA GLU A 102 -15.61 20.33 3.71
C GLU A 102 -17.05 20.80 3.98
N CYS A 103 -17.90 20.80 2.95
CA CYS A 103 -19.29 21.25 3.04
C CYS A 103 -20.18 20.52 2.03
N ALA A 104 -20.69 19.36 2.43
CA ALA A 104 -21.76 18.68 1.72
C ALA A 104 -23.14 19.10 2.28
N SER A 105 -24.18 18.98 1.44
CA SER A 105 -25.56 19.22 1.86
C SER A 105 -26.03 18.19 2.87
N ALA A 106 -26.75 18.63 3.91
CA ALA A 106 -27.40 17.74 4.88
C ALA A 106 -28.47 16.82 4.23
N CYS A 107 -28.99 17.16 3.06
CA CYS A 107 -29.97 16.34 2.33
C CYS A 107 -29.38 15.54 1.16
N ARG A 108 -28.06 15.52 0.95
CA ARG A 108 -27.46 14.95 -0.27
C ARG A 108 -27.90 13.51 -0.57
N ASN A 109 -28.24 12.77 0.47
CA ASN A 109 -28.67 11.37 0.44
C ASN A 109 -30.20 11.19 0.42
N ASP A 110 -30.98 12.28 0.33
CA ASP A 110 -32.44 12.25 0.20
C ASP A 110 -32.90 12.93 -1.11
N PRO A 111 -33.20 12.15 -2.16
CA PRO A 111 -33.66 12.70 -3.44
C PRO A 111 -35.08 13.29 -3.38
N ALA A 112 -35.84 13.05 -2.31
CA ALA A 112 -37.18 13.60 -2.11
C ALA A 112 -37.18 14.89 -1.29
N ALA A 113 -36.02 15.36 -0.84
CA ALA A 113 -35.92 16.56 -0.01
C ALA A 113 -36.32 17.83 -0.78
N GLU A 114 -37.42 18.46 -0.38
CA GLU A 114 -37.87 19.74 -0.95
C GLU A 114 -37.25 20.96 -0.25
N ILE A 115 -36.82 20.80 1.00
CA ILE A 115 -36.24 21.86 1.83
C ILE A 115 -35.03 21.29 2.58
N CYS A 116 -33.89 21.98 2.46
CA CYS A 116 -32.65 21.60 3.11
C CYS A 116 -32.14 22.72 4.00
N THR A 117 -31.59 22.35 5.16
CA THR A 117 -30.89 23.31 5.99
C THR A 117 -29.59 23.71 5.28
N MET A 118 -29.24 24.99 5.34
CA MET A 118 -27.97 25.51 4.78
C MET A 118 -26.77 25.15 5.67
N GLN A 119 -26.83 24.01 6.36
CA GLN A 119 -25.78 23.52 7.23
C GLN A 119 -24.77 22.74 6.40
N CYS A 120 -23.49 23.03 6.59
CA CYS A 120 -22.41 22.22 6.03
C CYS A 120 -22.23 20.96 6.88
N VAL A 121 -22.26 19.82 6.22
CA VAL A 121 -21.84 18.54 6.81
C VAL A 121 -20.49 18.18 6.21
N GLN A 122 -19.48 17.95 7.04
CA GLN A 122 -18.19 17.42 6.59
C GLN A 122 -18.38 15.95 6.26
N VAL A 123 -17.95 15.54 5.07
CA VAL A 123 -18.18 14.18 4.56
C VAL A 123 -16.89 13.66 3.96
N CYS A 124 -16.59 12.40 4.25
CA CYS A 124 -15.57 11.61 3.58
C CYS A 124 -16.25 10.49 2.80
N SER A 125 -16.04 10.43 1.49
CA SER A 125 -16.70 9.44 0.60
C SER A 125 -15.69 8.41 0.13
N PHE A 126 -16.09 7.15 0.04
CA PHE A 126 -15.25 6.03 -0.43
C PHE A 126 -15.88 5.41 -1.69
N GLU A 127 -15.06 5.02 -2.68
CA GLU A 127 -15.52 4.43 -3.95
C GLU A 127 -15.87 2.93 -3.84
#